data_AF-A0A926ANJ6-F1
#
_entry.id   AF-A0A926ANJ6-F1
#
_cell.length_a   1.000
_cell.length_b   1.000
_cell.length_c   1.000
_cell.angle_alpha   90.00
_cell.angle_beta   90.00
_cell.angle_gamma   90.00
#
_symmetry.space_group_name_H-M   'P 1'
#
loop_
_entity.id
_entity.type
_entity.pdbx_description
1 polymer ?
#
loop_
_entity_poly.entity_id
_entity_poly.type
_entity_poly.pdbx_seq_one_letter_code
_entity_poly.pdbx_strand_id
1 'polypeptide(L)'
;MLRLLVFIACFSALVAGLQFFLPAIIHGSVWQITSFMAILSLFAHFFMAFVLRKNKELFLLAYFTNMIIRLLACVGFVFVMVFSGLENRIVFMANFFAAYLFFLGFEIYLLLANLRANSKAVNQ
;
A
#
# COMPACT_ATOMS: atom_id res chain seq x y z
N MET A 1 -5.63 7.96 9.62
CA MET A 1 -4.71 8.85 8.87
C MET A 1 -3.31 8.93 9.48
N LEU A 2 -3.11 9.40 10.73
CA LEU A 2 -1.76 9.58 11.31
C LEU A 2 -0.87 8.32 11.27
N ARG A 3 -1.42 7.16 11.65
CA ARG A 3 -0.68 5.88 11.63
C ARG A 3 -0.15 5.53 10.22
N LEU A 4 -0.90 5.84 9.17
CA LEU A 4 -0.51 5.60 7.78
C LEU A 4 0.62 6.55 7.36
N LEU A 5 0.54 7.83 7.73
CA LEU A 5 1.59 8.80 7.40
C LEU A 5 2.91 8.44 8.08
N VAL A 6 2.86 8.05 9.37
CA VAL A 6 4.04 7.58 10.09
C VAL A 6 4.63 6.33 9.44
N PHE A 7 3.78 5.38 9.02
CA PHE A 7 4.21 4.19 8.29
C PHE A 7 4.89 4.54 6.96
N ILE A 8 4.29 5.42 6.14
CA ILE A 8 4.87 5.86 4.86
C ILE A 8 6.22 6.54 5.09
N ALA A 9 6.32 7.43 6.09
CA ALA A 9 7.56 8.12 6.41
C ALA A 9 8.66 7.13 6.87
N CYS A 10 8.31 6.19 7.75
CA CYS A 10 9.23 5.17 8.24
C CYS A 10 9.70 4.24 7.11
N PHE A 11 8.78 3.79 6.26
CA PHE A 11 9.11 2.96 5.11
C PHE A 11 9.99 3.71 4.09
N SER A 12 9.72 4.99 3.84
CA SER A 12 10.53 5.82 2.95
C SER A 12 11.95 6.03 3.51
N ALA A 13 12.08 6.24 4.82
CA ALA A 13 13.38 6.35 5.50
C ALA A 13 14.16 5.02 5.43
N LEU A 14 13.47 3.88 5.61
CA LEU A 14 14.06 2.55 5.45
C LEU A 14 14.59 2.36 4.02
N VAL A 15 13.79 2.67 3.00
CA VAL A 15 14.20 2.59 1.59
C VAL A 15 15.40 3.48 1.29
N ALA A 16 15.40 4.73 1.79
CA ALA A 16 16.52 5.65 1.61
C ALA A 16 17.81 5.13 2.26
N GLY A 17 17.71 4.56 3.47
CA GLY A 17 18.84 3.93 4.15
C GLY A 17 19.37 2.72 3.37
N LEU A 18 18.48 1.82 2.92
CA LEU A 18 18.88 0.67 2.11
C LEU A 18 19.51 1.09 0.78
N GLN A 19 19.03 2.16 0.14
CA GLN A 19 19.62 2.66 -1.10
C GLN A 19 21.04 3.19 -0.87
N PHE A 20 21.32 3.81 0.28
CA PHE A 20 22.65 4.31 0.63
C PHE A 20 23.64 3.18 0.91
N PHE A 21 23.23 2.15 1.66
CA PHE A 21 24.13 1.04 2.04
C PHE A 21 24.22 -0.08 0.99
N LEU A 22 23.16 -0.31 0.20
CA LEU A 22 23.02 -1.43 -0.73
C LEU A 22 22.48 -0.99 -2.11
N PRO A 23 23.18 -0.09 -2.83
CA PRO A 23 22.69 0.46 -4.10
C PRO A 23 22.52 -0.59 -5.20
N ALA A 24 23.21 -1.73 -5.12
CA ALA A 24 23.09 -2.82 -6.09
C ALA A 24 21.75 -3.60 -6.00
N ILE A 25 21.08 -3.55 -4.84
CA ILE A 25 19.83 -4.30 -4.56
C ILE A 25 18.60 -3.42 -4.77
N ILE A 26 18.76 -2.10 -4.68
CA ILE A 26 17.67 -1.14 -4.78
C ILE A 26 17.60 -0.59 -6.19
N HIS A 27 16.47 -0.83 -6.87
CA HIS A 27 16.26 -0.30 -8.21
C HIS A 27 16.21 1.24 -8.22
N GLY A 28 16.73 1.89 -9.27
CA GLY A 28 16.64 3.36 -9.41
C GLY A 28 15.21 3.90 -9.38
N SER A 29 14.24 3.06 -9.75
CA SER A 29 12.80 3.35 -9.73
C SER A 29 12.12 3.12 -8.38
N VAL A 30 12.86 2.83 -7.30
CA VAL A 30 12.27 2.55 -5.98
C VAL A 30 11.40 3.70 -5.47
N TRP A 31 11.76 4.94 -5.78
CA TRP A 31 10.98 6.12 -5.42
C TRP A 31 9.63 6.19 -6.16
N GLN A 32 9.58 5.71 -7.40
CA GLN A 32 8.33 5.58 -8.17
C GLN A 32 7.44 4.49 -7.56
N ILE A 33 8.03 3.36 -7.16
CA ILE A 33 7.31 2.28 -6.46
C ILE A 33 6.73 2.80 -5.13
N THR A 34 7.57 3.41 -4.29
CA THR A 34 7.17 3.86 -2.95
C THR A 34 6.10 4.96 -3.02
N SER A 35 6.26 5.93 -3.93
CA SER A 35 5.25 6.98 -4.13
C SER A 35 3.93 6.40 -4.64
N PHE A 36 3.97 5.48 -5.61
CA PHE A 36 2.78 4.80 -6.11
C PHE A 36 2.03 4.03 -5.00
N MET A 37 2.75 3.26 -4.18
CA MET A 37 2.17 2.54 -3.04
C MET A 37 1.55 3.48 -2.00
N ALA A 38 2.25 4.58 -1.69
CA ALA A 38 1.76 5.60 -0.77
C ALA A 38 0.47 6.26 -1.29
N ILE A 39 0.42 6.62 -2.57
CA ILE A 39 -0.78 7.20 -3.21
C ILE A 39 -1.94 6.20 -3.16
N LEU A 40 -1.72 4.92 -3.49
CA LEU A 40 -2.75 3.89 -3.42
C LEU A 40 -3.30 3.72 -2.00
N SER A 41 -2.44 3.71 -0.98
CA SER A 41 -2.90 3.59 0.40
C SER A 41 -3.62 4.83 0.92
N LEU A 42 -3.20 6.03 0.49
CA LEU A 42 -3.93 7.26 0.80
C LEU A 42 -5.31 7.26 0.12
N PHE A 43 -5.36 6.90 -1.16
CA PHE A 43 -6.61 6.72 -1.90
C PHE A 43 -7.54 5.73 -1.19
N ALA A 44 -7.03 4.56 -0.81
CA ALA A 44 -7.78 3.55 -0.08
C ALA A 44 -8.37 4.12 1.23
N HIS A 45 -7.58 4.87 1.98
CA HIS A 45 -8.04 5.49 3.22
C HIS A 45 -9.16 6.51 2.99
N PHE A 46 -9.01 7.38 2.00
CA PHE A 46 -10.02 8.38 1.66
C PHE A 46 -11.29 7.75 1.10
N PHE A 47 -11.15 6.78 0.20
CA PHE A 47 -12.26 6.01 -0.36
C PHE A 47 -13.06 5.33 0.75
N MET A 48 -12.38 4.66 1.68
CA MET A 48 -13.01 3.98 2.80
C MET A 48 -13.74 4.96 3.73
N ALA A 49 -13.09 6.09 4.07
CA ALA A 49 -13.70 7.12 4.89
C ALA A 49 -14.94 7.75 4.23
N PHE A 50 -14.91 7.94 2.91
CA PHE A 50 -16.04 8.47 2.15
C PHE A 50 -17.23 7.50 2.14
N VAL A 51 -17.00 6.21 1.87
CA VAL A 51 -18.08 5.21 1.85
C VAL A 51 -18.68 5.00 3.24
N LEU A 52 -17.84 4.89 4.27
CA LEU A 52 -18.28 4.69 5.65
C LEU A 52 -19.09 5.86 6.22
N ARG A 53 -18.84 7.09 5.74
CA ARG A 53 -19.65 8.26 6.09
C ARG A 53 -21.07 8.17 5.54
N LYS A 54 -21.27 7.49 4.40
CA LYS A 54 -22.59 7.32 3.79
C LYS A 54 -23.35 6.14 4.39
N ASN A 55 -22.72 4.97 4.43
CA ASN A 55 -23.33 3.78 5.02
C ASN A 55 -22.26 2.86 5.61
N LYS A 56 -22.34 2.59 6.91
CA LYS A 56 -21.40 1.74 7.63
C LYS A 56 -21.53 0.26 7.28
N GLU A 57 -22.70 -0.19 6.84
CA GLU A 57 -22.95 -1.58 6.42
C GLU A 57 -22.19 -1.94 5.14
N LEU A 58 -21.83 -0.93 4.33
CA LEU A 58 -21.04 -1.11 3.11
C LEU A 58 -19.54 -1.27 3.38
N PHE A 59 -19.11 -1.35 4.65
CA PHE A 59 -17.69 -1.51 5.01
C PHE A 59 -17.02 -2.66 4.26
N LEU A 60 -17.64 -3.85 4.32
CA LEU A 60 -17.03 -5.05 3.75
C LEU A 60 -16.96 -4.95 2.22
N LEU A 61 -18.04 -4.48 1.58
CA LEU A 61 -18.08 -4.23 0.13
C LEU A 61 -17.00 -3.23 -0.29
N ALA A 62 -16.92 -2.08 0.38
CA ALA A 62 -15.93 -1.04 0.09
C ALA A 62 -14.50 -1.56 0.22
N TYR A 63 -14.22 -2.37 1.24
CA TYR A 63 -12.90 -2.97 1.42
C TYR A 63 -12.51 -3.89 0.25
N PHE A 64 -13.42 -4.79 -0.17
CA PHE A 64 -13.17 -5.66 -1.32
C PHE A 64 -13.06 -4.89 -2.64
N THR A 65 -13.89 -3.87 -2.85
CA THR A 65 -13.79 -2.98 -4.00
C THR A 65 -12.42 -2.30 -4.05
N ASN A 66 -11.95 -1.77 -2.92
CA ASN A 66 -10.63 -1.18 -2.82
C ASN A 66 -9.52 -2.19 -3.12
N MET A 67 -9.64 -3.43 -2.63
CA MET A 67 -8.68 -4.51 -2.90
C MET A 67 -8.58 -4.82 -4.40
N ILE A 68 -9.71 -4.86 -5.11
CA ILE A 68 -9.76 -5.09 -6.57
C ILE A 68 -9.10 -3.92 -7.31
N ILE A 69 -9.48 -2.67 -6.97
CA ILE A 69 -8.89 -1.46 -7.57
C ILE A 69 -7.37 -1.44 -7.36
N ARG A 70 -6.91 -1.74 -6.14
CA ARG A 70 -5.49 -1.83 -5.80
C ARG A 70 -4.78 -2.87 -6.67
N LEU A 71 -5.34 -4.06 -6.82
CA LEU A 71 -4.73 -5.13 -7.61
C LEU A 71 -4.61 -4.71 -9.08
N LEU A 72 -5.68 -4.18 -9.68
CA LEU A 72 -5.67 -3.69 -11.05
C LEU A 72 -4.67 -2.55 -11.26
N ALA A 73 -4.63 -1.60 -10.33
CA ALA A 73 -3.66 -0.50 -10.37
C ALA A 73 -2.22 -1.00 -10.28
N CYS A 74 -1.94 -1.98 -9.41
CA CYS A 74 -0.62 -2.59 -9.28
C CYS A 74 -0.18 -3.30 -10.57
N VAL A 75 -1.07 -4.08 -11.17
CA VAL A 75 -0.79 -4.74 -12.46
C VAL A 75 -0.53 -3.71 -13.55
N GLY A 76 -1.38 -2.68 -13.65
CA GLY A 76 -1.20 -1.60 -14.63
C GLY A 76 0.12 -0.85 -14.45
N PHE A 77 0.49 -0.52 -13.21
CA PHE A 77 1.76 0.15 -12.91
C PHE A 77 2.96 -0.71 -13.30
N VAL A 78 2.98 -1.99 -12.92
CA VAL A 78 4.06 -2.91 -13.29
C VAL A 78 4.15 -3.04 -14.82
N PHE A 79 3.01 -3.15 -15.51
CA PHE A 79 2.97 -3.23 -16.96
C PHE A 79 3.59 -1.98 -17.61
N VAL A 80 3.15 -0.78 -17.23
CA VAL A 80 3.71 0.48 -17.75
C VAL A 80 5.23 0.56 -17.52
N MET A 81 5.68 0.20 -16.31
CA MET A 81 7.08 0.27 -15.93
C MET A 81 7.93 -0.72 -16.72
N VAL A 82 7.51 -1.98 -16.81
CA VAL A 82 8.26 -3.02 -17.55
C VAL A 82 8.34 -2.71 -19.05
N PHE A 83 7.26 -2.20 -19.65
CA PHE A 83 7.24 -1.84 -21.09
C PHE A 83 7.96 -0.53 -21.41
N SER A 84 8.26 0.31 -20.41
CA SER A 84 9.05 1.53 -20.58
C SER A 84 10.55 1.27 -20.80
N GLY A 85 10.97 0.01 -20.93
CA GLY A 85 12.36 -0.36 -21.22
C GLY A 85 13.27 -0.39 -19.98
N LEU A 86 12.71 -0.61 -18.78
CA LEU A 86 13.51 -0.68 -17.55
C LEU A 86 14.59 -1.75 -17.64
N GLU A 87 15.81 -1.35 -17.31
CA GLU A 87 16.91 -2.26 -17.03
C GLU A 87 16.60 -3.07 -15.76
N ASN A 88 17.20 -4.25 -15.63
CA ASN A 88 17.14 -5.08 -14.42
C ASN A 88 15.71 -5.33 -13.85
N ARG A 89 14.79 -5.76 -14.73
CA ARG A 89 13.39 -6.07 -14.43
C ARG A 89 13.18 -6.95 -13.19
N ILE A 90 14.10 -7.87 -12.91
CA ILE A 90 14.00 -8.80 -11.76
C ILE A 90 14.14 -8.02 -10.45
N VAL A 91 15.14 -7.14 -10.35
CA VAL A 91 15.37 -6.30 -9.16
C VAL A 91 14.20 -5.33 -8.96
N PHE A 92 13.68 -4.74 -10.04
CA PHE A 92 12.45 -3.94 -9.97
C PHE A 92 11.28 -4.74 -9.39
N MET A 93 11.02 -5.94 -9.92
CA MET A 93 9.91 -6.79 -9.48
C MET A 93 10.04 -7.15 -8.00
N ALA A 94 11.24 -7.49 -7.53
CA ALA A 94 11.50 -7.81 -6.13
C ALA A 94 11.24 -6.61 -5.20
N ASN A 95 11.74 -5.42 -5.58
CA ASN A 95 11.48 -4.18 -4.83
C ASN A 95 9.98 -3.84 -4.80
N PHE A 96 9.29 -3.96 -5.93
CA PHE A 96 7.85 -3.73 -6.03
C PHE A 96 7.07 -4.69 -5.13
N PHE A 97 7.39 -5.98 -5.19
CA PHE A 97 6.71 -7.00 -4.40
C PHE A 97 6.96 -6.83 -2.90
N ALA A 98 8.19 -6.53 -2.49
CA ALA A 98 8.51 -6.22 -1.10
C ALA A 98 7.70 -5.01 -0.61
N ALA A 99 7.71 -3.90 -1.34
CA ALA A 99 6.93 -2.71 -1.00
C ALA A 99 5.43 -3.03 -0.92
N TYR A 100 4.90 -3.76 -1.91
CA TYR A 100 3.51 -4.20 -1.93
C TYR A 100 3.13 -4.99 -0.67
N LEU A 101 3.95 -5.96 -0.26
CA LEU A 101 3.70 -6.77 0.94
C LEU A 101 3.71 -5.93 2.22
N PHE A 102 4.66 -5.00 2.36
CA PHE A 102 4.72 -4.12 3.53
C PHE A 102 3.46 -3.24 3.63
N PHE A 103 3.07 -2.60 2.53
CA PHE A 103 1.87 -1.76 2.49
C PHE A 103 0.59 -2.57 2.70
N LEU A 104 0.46 -3.73 2.04
CA LEU A 104 -0.68 -4.61 2.18
C LEU A 104 -0.80 -5.15 3.62
N GLY A 105 0.31 -5.63 4.19
CA GLY A 105 0.34 -6.13 5.57
C GLY A 105 -0.09 -5.07 6.58
N PHE A 106 0.38 -3.83 6.39
CA PHE A 106 -0.06 -2.70 7.20
C PHE A 106 -1.56 -2.40 7.07
N GLU A 107 -2.11 -2.46 5.85
CA GLU A 107 -3.55 -2.27 5.62
C GLU A 107 -4.40 -3.36 6.28
N ILE A 108 -4.01 -4.63 6.14
CA ILE A 108 -4.67 -5.76 6.79
C ILE A 108 -4.61 -5.60 8.31
N TYR A 109 -3.46 -5.22 8.86
CA TYR A 109 -3.31 -4.96 10.29
C TYR A 109 -4.28 -3.87 10.78
N LEU A 110 -4.38 -2.75 10.07
CA LEU A 110 -5.32 -1.68 10.41
C LEU A 110 -6.78 -2.13 10.32
N LEU A 111 -7.13 -2.93 9.30
CA LEU A 111 -8.47 -3.49 9.18
C LEU A 111 -8.79 -4.42 10.37
N LEU A 112 -7.89 -5.35 10.70
CA LEU A 112 -8.08 -6.28 11.80
C LEU A 112 -8.19 -5.56 13.15
N ALA A 113 -7.35 -4.54 13.37
CA ALA A 113 -7.42 -3.71 14.57
C ALA A 113 -8.77 -3.00 14.71
N ASN A 114 -9.31 -2.45 13.61
CA ASN A 114 -10.61 -1.79 13.59
C ASN A 114 -11.77 -2.78 13.81
N LEU A 115 -11.73 -3.96 13.18
CA LEU A 115 -12.73 -5.01 13.38
C LEU A 115 -12.73 -5.52 14.83
N ARG A 116 -11.55 -5.73 15.41
CA ARG A 116 -11.41 -6.18 16.80
C ARG A 116 -12.00 -5.18 17.80
N ALA A 117 -11.80 -3.88 17.57
CA ALA A 117 -12.36 -2.84 18.42
C ALA A 117 -13.89 -2.83 18.38
N ASN A 118 -14.48 -2.95 17.18
CA ASN A 118 -15.93 -2.92 16.99
C ASN A 118 -16.61 -4.17 17.55
N SER A 119 -15.97 -5.35 17.47
CA SER A 119 -16.48 -6.59 18.07
C SER A 119 -16.58 -6.54 19.60
N LYS A 120 -15.68 -5.82 20.27
CA LYS A 120 -15.74 -5.65 21.73
C LYS A 120 -16.86 -4.71 22.17
N ALA A 121 -17.19 -3.70 21.36
CA ALA A 121 -18.22 -2.72 21.66
C ALA A 121 -19.66 -3.24 21.52
N VAL A 122 -19.87 -4.36 20.79
CA VAL A 122 -21.19 -4.99 20.58
C VAL A 122 -21.54 -6.00 21.69
N ASN A 123 -20.56 -6.46 22.49
CA ASN A 123 -20.75 -7.44 23.57
C ASN A 123 -20.75 -6.80 24.98
N GLN A 124 -20.93 -5.48 25.08
CA GLN A 124 -21.19 -4.74 26.31
C GLN A 124 -22.51 -3.99 26.17
#